data_AF-A0A3N5NU69-F1
#
_entry.id   AF-A0A3N5NU69-F1
#
_cell.length_a   1.000
_cell.length_b   1.000
_cell.length_c   1.000
_cell.angle_alpha   90.00
_cell.angle_beta   90.00
_cell.angle_gamma   90.00
#
_symmetry.space_group_name_H-M   'P 1'
#
loop_
_entity.id
_entity.type
_entity.pdbx_description
1 polymer ?
#
loop_
_entity_poly.entity_id
_entity_poly.type
_entity_poly.pdbx_seq_one_letter_code
_entity_poly.pdbx_strand_id
1 'polypeptide(L)'
;MTSGRDSLQRDRAAVRAPLLRSDHVRAGPESVTWKVNREMIVVAGWGRAILLQLAHPAVAAGERDHSAFRSSLRSSFRRLHSTVGAMLSITFGDTERMIATAAGINAIHDRVHGRVRGGTGDAYSAHDPDLQRWVHATLLESIPLT
;
A
#
# COMPACT_ATOMS: atom_id res chain seq x y z
N MET A 1 17.79 23.39 -2.39
CA MET A 1 17.37 22.22 -3.20
C MET A 1 18.01 20.88 -2.76
N THR A 2 18.87 20.85 -1.73
CA THR A 2 19.54 19.64 -1.21
C THR A 2 18.64 18.77 -0.32
N SER A 3 17.80 19.39 0.51
CA SER A 3 16.96 18.71 1.51
C SER A 3 16.03 17.61 0.99
N GLY A 4 15.56 17.70 -0.26
CA GLY A 4 14.62 16.73 -0.85
C GLY A 4 15.28 15.48 -1.44
N ARG A 5 16.54 15.56 -1.86
CA ARG A 5 17.30 14.35 -2.26
C ARG A 5 17.70 13.54 -1.04
N ASP A 6 18.11 14.23 0.01
CA ASP A 6 18.55 13.59 1.25
C ASP A 6 17.40 12.83 1.93
N SER A 7 16.17 13.35 1.89
CA SER A 7 14.99 12.64 2.41
C SER A 7 14.67 11.37 1.62
N LEU A 8 14.59 11.47 0.29
CA LEU A 8 14.31 10.30 -0.56
C LEU A 8 15.39 9.23 -0.43
N GLN A 9 16.66 9.63 -0.27
CA GLN A 9 17.76 8.69 -0.11
C GLN A 9 17.71 7.97 1.25
N ARG A 10 17.29 8.68 2.32
CA ARG A 10 16.99 8.07 3.62
C ARG A 10 15.82 7.09 3.52
N ASP A 11 14.73 7.46 2.85
CA ASP A 11 13.55 6.60 2.72
C ASP A 11 13.88 5.31 1.96
N ARG A 12 14.67 5.41 0.88
CA ARG A 12 15.17 4.24 0.14
C ARG A 12 16.08 3.37 1.00
N ALA A 13 16.95 3.96 1.81
CA ALA A 13 17.82 3.21 2.72
C ALA A 13 17.01 2.47 3.79
N ALA A 14 15.97 3.11 4.35
CA ALA A 14 15.07 2.52 5.33
C ALA A 14 14.30 1.30 4.76
N VAL A 15 13.92 1.34 3.48
CA VAL A 15 13.30 0.19 2.80
C VAL A 15 14.31 -0.91 2.46
N ARG A 16 15.52 -0.54 2.00
CA ARG A 16 16.55 -1.51 1.61
C ARG A 16 17.02 -2.37 2.78
N ALA A 17 17.17 -1.79 3.96
CA ALA A 17 17.80 -2.49 5.08
C ALA A 17 17.00 -3.74 5.55
N PRO A 18 15.66 -3.72 5.71
CA PRO A 18 14.87 -4.93 5.96
C PRO A 18 14.91 -5.97 4.83
N LEU A 19 14.90 -5.53 3.56
CA LEU A 19 14.96 -6.42 2.41
C LEU A 19 16.22 -7.28 2.40
N LEU A 20 17.37 -6.67 2.71
CA LEU A 20 18.66 -7.37 2.79
C LEU A 20 18.77 -8.32 3.99
N ARG A 21 17.93 -8.14 5.02
CA ARG A 21 17.92 -8.99 6.22
C ARG A 21 16.94 -10.16 6.15
N SER A 22 16.06 -10.20 5.15
CA SER A 22 14.94 -11.15 5.14
C SER A 22 15.26 -12.39 4.31
N ASP A 23 15.68 -13.46 4.97
CA ASP A 23 15.99 -14.76 4.33
C ASP A 23 14.77 -15.43 3.65
N HIS A 24 13.56 -14.97 4.01
CA HIS A 24 12.29 -15.51 3.52
C HIS A 24 11.67 -14.73 2.35
N VAL A 25 12.22 -13.57 1.99
CA VAL A 25 11.70 -12.77 0.87
C VAL A 25 12.33 -13.27 -0.43
N ARG A 26 11.62 -14.19 -1.09
CA ARG A 26 11.94 -14.53 -2.49
C ARG A 26 11.32 -13.47 -3.38
N ALA A 27 12.14 -12.72 -4.10
CA ALA A 27 11.67 -11.89 -5.20
C ALA A 27 11.63 -12.72 -6.50
N GLY A 28 10.81 -12.29 -7.46
CA GLY A 28 10.76 -12.89 -8.79
C GLY A 28 9.84 -14.11 -8.92
N PRO A 29 9.91 -14.81 -10.07
CA PRO A 29 8.90 -15.78 -10.51
C PRO A 29 8.61 -16.95 -9.58
N GLU A 30 9.57 -17.32 -8.74
CA GLU A 30 9.41 -18.44 -7.82
C GLU A 30 8.60 -18.10 -6.56
N SER A 31 8.40 -16.80 -6.30
CA SER A 31 7.66 -16.34 -5.12
C SER A 31 6.14 -16.51 -5.27
N VAL A 32 5.48 -16.82 -4.16
CA VAL A 32 4.01 -16.90 -4.11
C VAL A 32 3.39 -15.56 -4.53
N THR A 33 3.94 -14.45 -4.04
CA THR A 33 3.48 -13.10 -4.39
C THR A 33 3.50 -12.87 -5.90
N TRP A 34 4.57 -13.26 -6.61
CA TRP A 34 4.65 -13.13 -8.06
C TRP A 34 3.65 -14.02 -8.79
N LYS A 35 3.54 -15.29 -8.36
CA LYS A 35 2.62 -16.28 -8.96
C LYS A 35 1.15 -15.90 -8.78
N VAL A 36 0.78 -15.25 -7.69
CA VAL A 36 -0.59 -14.76 -7.44
C VAL A 36 -0.84 -13.49 -8.25
N ASN A 37 0.03 -12.48 -8.10
CA ASN A 37 -0.20 -11.15 -8.68
C ASN A 37 -0.10 -11.11 -10.21
N ARG A 38 0.41 -12.16 -10.87
CA ARG A 38 0.42 -12.25 -12.34
C ARG A 38 -0.98 -12.52 -12.90
N GLU A 39 -1.89 -13.04 -12.09
CA GLU A 39 -3.24 -13.39 -12.52
C GLU A 39 -4.14 -12.15 -12.48
N MET A 40 -4.70 -11.79 -13.64
CA MET A 40 -5.58 -10.61 -13.77
C MET A 40 -6.81 -10.68 -12.85
N ILE A 41 -7.23 -11.89 -12.46
CA ILE A 41 -8.38 -12.11 -11.57
C ILE A 41 -8.17 -11.49 -10.18
N VAL A 42 -6.92 -11.30 -9.73
CA VAL A 42 -6.60 -10.63 -8.46
C VAL A 42 -7.17 -9.21 -8.44
N VAL A 43 -7.11 -8.50 -9.56
CA VAL A 43 -7.65 -7.13 -9.67
C VAL A 43 -9.17 -7.12 -9.51
N ALA A 44 -9.87 -8.16 -9.98
CA ALA A 44 -11.32 -8.28 -9.80
C ALA A 44 -11.71 -8.40 -8.31
N GLY A 45 -10.85 -9.04 -7.50
CA GLY A 45 -11.03 -9.15 -6.05
C GLY A 45 -10.88 -7.84 -5.28
N TRP A 46 -10.23 -6.82 -5.86
CA TRP A 46 -9.92 -5.57 -5.13
C TRP A 46 -11.17 -4.77 -4.74
N GLY A 47 -12.27 -4.88 -5.48
CA GLY A 47 -13.53 -4.24 -5.11
C GLY A 47 -14.04 -4.72 -3.74
N ARG A 48 -14.06 -6.05 -3.54
CA ARG A 48 -14.42 -6.68 -2.25
C ARG A 48 -13.42 -6.27 -1.16
N ALA A 49 -12.12 -6.31 -1.46
CA ALA A 49 -11.08 -5.95 -0.50
C ALA A 49 -11.26 -4.52 0.02
N ILE A 50 -11.53 -3.56 -0.86
CA ILE A 50 -11.74 -2.16 -0.47
C ILE A 50 -12.94 -2.01 0.47
N LEU A 51 -14.05 -2.71 0.20
CA LEU A 51 -15.22 -2.68 1.09
C LEU A 51 -14.89 -3.25 2.47
N LEU A 52 -14.15 -4.36 2.53
CA LEU A 52 -13.69 -4.95 3.79
C LEU A 52 -12.69 -4.04 4.52
N GLN A 53 -11.79 -3.37 3.81
CA GLN A 53 -10.85 -2.41 4.39
C GLN A 53 -11.59 -1.27 5.10
N LEU A 54 -12.64 -0.74 4.47
CA LEU A 54 -13.46 0.34 5.02
C LEU A 54 -14.35 -0.10 6.20
N ALA A 55 -14.45 -1.40 6.51
CA ALA A 55 -15.11 -1.86 7.72
C ALA A 55 -14.32 -1.53 9.00
N HIS A 56 -13.01 -1.24 8.90
CA HIS A 56 -12.22 -0.80 10.04
C HIS A 56 -12.30 0.74 10.21
N PRO A 57 -12.77 1.27 11.37
CA PRO A 57 -13.01 2.70 11.56
C PRO A 57 -11.79 3.59 11.27
N ALA A 58 -10.60 3.17 11.73
CA ALA A 58 -9.35 3.91 11.47
C ALA A 58 -8.97 3.97 9.98
N VAL A 59 -9.17 2.88 9.23
CA VAL A 59 -8.89 2.84 7.79
C VAL A 59 -9.89 3.71 7.02
N ALA A 60 -11.18 3.63 7.40
CA ALA A 60 -12.21 4.49 6.85
C ALA A 60 -11.96 5.99 7.13
N ALA A 61 -11.48 6.33 8.33
CA ALA A 61 -11.08 7.69 8.68
C ALA A 61 -9.89 8.17 7.84
N GLY A 62 -8.85 7.33 7.69
CA GLY A 62 -7.70 7.62 6.85
C GLY A 62 -8.07 7.87 5.38
N GLU A 63 -8.97 7.06 4.82
CA GLU A 63 -9.50 7.30 3.47
C GLU A 63 -10.23 8.64 3.40
N ARG A 64 -11.19 8.86 4.30
CA ARG A 64 -12.01 10.08 4.29
C ARG A 64 -11.18 11.35 4.38
N ASP A 65 -10.20 11.38 5.27
CA ASP A 65 -9.44 12.59 5.60
C ASP A 65 -8.32 12.87 4.59
N HIS A 66 -7.78 11.85 3.91
CA HIS A 66 -6.56 11.98 3.10
C HIS A 66 -6.72 11.59 1.62
N SER A 67 -7.88 11.10 1.21
CA SER A 67 -8.13 10.62 -0.16
C SER A 67 -8.94 11.61 -0.99
N ALA A 68 -8.39 12.00 -2.14
CA ALA A 68 -9.13 12.72 -3.18
C ALA A 68 -10.04 11.80 -4.03
N PHE A 69 -10.26 10.54 -3.62
CA PHE A 69 -11.03 9.56 -4.39
C PHE A 69 -12.46 10.00 -4.68
N ARG A 70 -13.05 10.85 -3.83
CA ARG A 70 -14.43 11.34 -3.97
C ARG A 70 -14.56 12.59 -4.85
N SER A 71 -13.46 13.18 -5.32
CA SER A 71 -13.52 14.50 -5.98
C SER A 71 -13.97 14.45 -7.45
N SER A 72 -13.67 13.37 -8.19
CA SER A 72 -14.10 13.19 -9.58
C SER A 72 -13.79 11.77 -10.10
N LEU A 73 -14.51 11.30 -11.13
CA LEU A 73 -14.15 10.04 -11.81
C LEU A 73 -12.69 10.01 -12.30
N ARG A 74 -12.19 11.16 -12.78
CA ARG A 74 -10.80 11.30 -13.26
C ARG A 74 -9.78 11.07 -12.14
N SER A 75 -10.02 11.62 -10.94
CA SER A 75 -9.13 11.41 -9.79
C SER A 75 -9.19 9.97 -9.29
N SER A 76 -10.36 9.31 -9.35
CA SER A 76 -10.50 7.88 -9.07
C SER A 76 -9.70 7.02 -10.06
N PHE A 77 -9.80 7.29 -11.38
CA PHE A 77 -9.01 6.58 -12.40
C PHE A 77 -7.50 6.79 -12.23
N ARG A 78 -7.07 8.03 -11.96
CA ARG A 78 -5.65 8.32 -11.69
C ARG A 78 -5.14 7.56 -10.46
N ARG A 79 -5.94 7.49 -9.39
CA ARG A 79 -5.58 6.73 -8.18
C ARG A 79 -5.49 5.24 -8.46
N LEU A 80 -6.44 4.68 -9.22
CA LEU A 80 -6.39 3.28 -9.63
C LEU A 80 -5.14 2.99 -10.46
N HIS A 81 -4.86 3.80 -11.48
CA HIS A 81 -3.65 3.64 -12.31
C HIS A 81 -2.37 3.72 -11.48
N SER A 82 -2.27 4.67 -10.54
CA SER A 82 -1.14 4.77 -9.63
C SER A 82 -1.00 3.54 -8.73
N THR A 83 -2.12 2.98 -8.27
CA THR A 83 -2.14 1.80 -7.39
C THR A 83 -1.69 0.55 -8.15
N VAL A 84 -2.22 0.33 -9.36
CA VAL A 84 -1.79 -0.75 -10.25
C VAL A 84 -0.31 -0.60 -10.59
N GLY A 85 0.14 0.60 -10.96
CA GLY A 85 1.55 0.87 -11.26
C GLY A 85 2.47 0.57 -10.08
N ALA A 86 2.06 0.91 -8.86
CA ALA A 86 2.82 0.59 -7.64
C ALA A 86 2.87 -0.91 -7.37
N MET A 87 1.73 -1.61 -7.48
CA MET A 87 1.63 -3.07 -7.32
C MET A 87 2.52 -3.81 -8.33
N LEU A 88 2.49 -3.40 -9.60
CA LEU A 88 3.35 -3.96 -10.64
C LEU A 88 4.82 -3.68 -10.35
N SER A 89 5.18 -2.47 -9.88
CA SER A 89 6.56 -2.11 -9.59
C SER A 89 7.14 -2.87 -8.39
N ILE A 90 6.33 -3.11 -7.36
CA ILE A 90 6.74 -3.86 -6.18
C ILE A 90 6.84 -5.36 -6.46
N THR A 91 5.95 -5.90 -7.31
CA THR A 91 5.89 -7.34 -7.59
C THR A 91 6.83 -7.78 -8.72
N PHE A 92 6.87 -7.03 -9.81
CA PHE A 92 7.52 -7.39 -11.07
C PHE A 92 8.70 -6.50 -11.44
N GLY A 93 8.91 -5.39 -10.72
CA GLY A 93 10.05 -4.52 -10.93
C GLY A 93 11.36 -5.13 -10.45
N ASP A 94 12.47 -4.60 -10.95
CA ASP A 94 13.77 -4.85 -10.35
C ASP A 94 13.84 -4.28 -8.92
N THR A 95 14.89 -4.68 -8.19
CA THR A 95 15.08 -4.29 -6.78
C THR A 95 15.09 -2.78 -6.58
N GLU A 96 15.69 -2.00 -7.49
CA GLU A 96 15.75 -0.54 -7.36
C GLU A 96 14.41 0.13 -7.59
N ARG A 97 13.63 -0.37 -8.55
CA ARG A 97 12.28 0.11 -8.84
C ARG A 97 11.30 -0.23 -7.71
N MET A 98 11.41 -1.42 -7.14
CA MET A 98 10.66 -1.81 -5.95
C MET A 98 11.01 -0.88 -4.77
N ILE A 99 12.30 -0.68 -4.46
CA ILE A 99 12.75 0.21 -3.37
C ILE A 99 12.25 1.63 -3.59
N ALA A 100 12.35 2.15 -4.82
CA ALA A 100 11.86 3.49 -5.17
C ALA A 100 10.36 3.64 -4.91
N THR A 101 9.59 2.64 -5.32
CA THR A 101 8.12 2.63 -5.20
C THR A 101 7.71 2.56 -3.73
N ALA A 102 8.31 1.65 -2.96
CA ALA A 102 8.04 1.51 -1.53
C ALA A 102 8.42 2.78 -0.74
N ALA A 103 9.55 3.41 -1.05
CA ALA A 103 9.92 4.69 -0.45
C ALA A 103 8.89 5.80 -0.77
N GLY A 104 8.40 5.86 -2.01
CA GLY A 104 7.34 6.79 -2.40
C GLY A 104 6.02 6.55 -1.67
N ILE A 105 5.63 5.28 -1.46
CA ILE A 105 4.45 4.92 -0.66
C ILE A 105 4.64 5.34 0.79
N ASN A 106 5.80 5.06 1.39
CA ASN A 106 6.10 5.47 2.76
C ASN A 106 6.02 6.98 2.92
N ALA A 107 6.58 7.75 1.99
CA ALA A 107 6.46 9.21 2.00
C ALA A 107 5.00 9.69 1.90
N ILE A 108 4.10 8.94 1.27
CA ILE A 108 2.66 9.20 1.31
C ILE A 108 2.09 8.86 2.68
N HIS A 109 2.39 7.67 3.19
CA HIS A 109 1.91 7.18 4.49
C HIS A 109 2.36 8.05 5.67
N ASP A 110 3.53 8.70 5.59
CA ASP A 110 4.03 9.67 6.58
C ASP A 110 3.05 10.82 6.83
N ARG A 111 2.19 11.13 5.86
CA ARG A 111 1.18 12.20 5.95
C ARG A 111 -0.21 11.68 6.30
N VAL A 112 -0.42 10.36 6.30
CA VAL A 112 -1.72 9.73 6.54
C VAL A 112 -1.80 9.29 7.99
N HIS A 113 -2.13 10.25 8.85
CA HIS A 113 -2.37 10.02 10.27
C HIS A 113 -3.42 11.01 10.78
N GLY A 114 -4.05 10.69 11.91
CA GLY A 114 -5.14 11.50 12.44
C GLY A 114 -5.83 10.86 13.64
N ARG A 115 -7.09 11.24 13.87
CA ARG A 115 -7.96 10.66 14.91
C ARG A 115 -9.32 10.32 14.34
N VAL A 116 -9.88 9.19 14.77
CA VAL A 116 -11.23 8.77 14.39
C VAL A 116 -12.26 9.73 15.01
N ARG A 117 -13.11 10.34 14.18
CA ARG A 117 -14.20 11.22 14.65
C ARG A 117 -15.44 10.41 15.01
N GLY A 118 -16.12 10.78 16.10
CA GLY A 118 -17.43 10.20 16.48
C GLY A 118 -17.37 8.82 17.18
N GLY A 119 -16.24 8.49 17.83
CA GLY A 119 -16.03 7.28 18.62
C GLY A 119 -15.09 7.54 19.81
N THR A 120 -14.29 6.55 20.21
CA THR A 120 -13.26 6.63 21.29
C THR A 120 -12.21 7.74 21.08
N GLY A 121 -12.09 8.26 19.86
CA GLY A 121 -11.12 9.31 19.52
C GLY A 121 -9.70 8.77 19.26
N ASP A 122 -9.58 7.45 19.03
CA ASP A 122 -8.31 6.77 18.83
C ASP A 122 -7.52 7.39 17.66
N ALA A 123 -6.21 7.51 17.88
CA ALA A 123 -5.29 7.96 16.85
C ALA A 123 -5.09 6.84 15.81
N TYR A 124 -4.91 7.22 14.56
CA TYR A 124 -4.55 6.31 13.48
C TYR A 124 -3.31 6.80 12.75
N SER A 125 -2.56 5.87 12.18
CA SER A 125 -1.44 6.13 11.28
C SER A 125 -1.39 5.05 10.20
N ALA A 126 -1.08 5.40 8.96
CA ALA A 126 -0.85 4.42 7.90
C ALA A 126 0.42 3.57 8.14
N HIS A 127 1.24 3.95 9.11
CA HIS A 127 2.37 3.16 9.59
C HIS A 127 2.02 2.24 10.78
N ASP A 128 0.77 2.23 11.22
CA ASP A 128 0.32 1.30 12.25
C ASP A 128 0.35 -0.15 11.70
N PRO A 129 1.17 -1.05 12.30
CA PRO A 129 1.30 -2.42 11.83
C PRO A 129 0.00 -3.23 11.93
N ASP A 130 -0.91 -2.92 12.86
CA ASP A 130 -2.20 -3.58 12.95
C ASP A 130 -3.13 -3.18 11.81
N LEU A 131 -3.14 -1.89 11.44
CA LEU A 131 -3.90 -1.41 10.29
C LEU A 131 -3.33 -1.96 8.97
N GLN A 132 -1.99 -2.05 8.85
CA GLN A 132 -1.36 -2.67 7.69
C GLN A 132 -1.71 -4.16 7.58
N ARG A 133 -1.71 -4.90 8.70
CA ARG A 133 -2.16 -6.30 8.75
C ARG A 133 -3.61 -6.44 8.31
N TRP A 134 -4.50 -5.59 8.80
CA TRP A 134 -5.91 -5.58 8.39
C TRP A 134 -6.06 -5.39 6.87
N VAL A 135 -5.40 -4.39 6.30
CA VAL A 135 -5.43 -4.12 4.86
C VAL A 135 -4.85 -5.29 4.05
N HIS A 136 -3.77 -5.91 4.54
CA HIS A 136 -3.18 -7.08 3.88
C HIS A 136 -4.09 -8.32 3.94
N ALA A 137 -4.67 -8.61 5.11
CA ALA A 137 -5.55 -9.77 5.29
C ALA A 137 -6.80 -9.67 4.40
N THR A 138 -7.42 -8.48 4.32
CA THR A 138 -8.59 -8.24 3.46
C THR A 138 -8.29 -8.39 1.97
N LEU A 139 -7.07 -8.10 1.52
CA LEU A 139 -6.63 -8.40 0.16
C LEU A 139 -6.56 -9.91 -0.07
N LEU A 140 -5.88 -10.65 0.82
CA LEU A 140 -5.75 -12.10 0.70
C LEU A 140 -7.10 -12.82 0.70
N GLU A 141 -7.98 -12.44 1.62
CA GLU A 141 -9.36 -12.95 1.73
C GLU A 141 -10.23 -12.66 0.49
N SER A 142 -9.86 -11.64 -0.29
CA SER A 142 -10.61 -11.25 -1.48
C SER A 142 -10.02 -11.82 -2.77
N ILE A 143 -8.90 -12.53 -2.70
CA ILE A 143 -8.38 -13.27 -3.85
C ILE A 143 -9.37 -14.40 -4.13
N PRO A 144 -10.02 -14.42 -5.30
CA PRO A 144 -10.92 -15.52 -5.64
C PRO A 144 -10.11 -16.82 -5.69
N LEU A 145 -10.45 -17.75 -4.81
CA LEU A 145 -9.94 -19.12 -4.84
C LEU A 145 -10.64 -19.81 -6.02
N THR A 146 -9.91 -20.01 -7.11
CA THR A 146 -10.33 -20.83 -8.24
C THR A 146 -9.44 -22.04 -8.34
#